data_AF-A0A5D0VZY3-F1
#
_entry.id   AF-A0A5D0VZY3-F1
#
_cell.length_a   1.000
_cell.length_b   1.000
_cell.length_c   1.000
_cell.angle_alpha   90.00
_cell.angle_beta   90.00
_cell.angle_gamma   90.00
#
_symmetry.space_group_name_H-M   'P 1'
#
loop_
_entity.id
_entity.type
_entity.pdbx_description
1 polymer ?
#
loop_
_entity_poly.entity_id
_entity_poly.type
_entity_poly.pdbx_seq_one_letter_code
_entity_poly.pdbx_strand_id
1 'polypeptide(L)'
;VNCLFGSILLGGLLFGKSLLGYVFDSAFKLTDEGWRKLTFRWGVFFFVLAIINEVVWRSFSTDFWVSFKVFGIMPITLVFTLTQLPLIQKHAIVEEGEA
;
A
#
# COMPACT_ATOMS: atom_id res chain seq x y z
N VAL A 1 12.88 6.70 4.77
CA VAL A 1 12.14 6.54 3.48
C VAL A 1 10.71 6.04 3.72
N ASN A 2 10.48 4.92 4.39
CA ASN A 2 9.12 4.38 4.61
C ASN A 2 8.16 5.35 5.33
N CYS A 3 8.62 6.04 6.37
CA CYS A 3 7.82 7.09 7.04
C CYS A 3 7.45 8.25 6.10
N LEU A 4 8.35 8.62 5.17
CA LEU A 4 8.10 9.70 4.21
C LEU A 4 6.95 9.30 3.25
N PHE A 5 7.00 8.08 2.71
CA PHE A 5 5.95 7.54 1.84
C PHE A 5 4.60 7.41 2.57
N GLY A 6 4.61 6.87 3.79
CA GLY A 6 3.40 6.75 4.62
C GLY A 6 2.76 8.12 4.92
N SER A 7 3.58 9.11 5.28
CA SER A 7 3.10 10.48 5.54
C SER A 7 2.58 11.19 4.29
N ILE A 8 3.21 10.99 3.12
CA ILE A 8 2.74 11.55 1.85
C ILE A 8 1.40 10.93 1.44
N LEU A 9 1.25 9.60 1.58
CA LEU A 9 0.01 8.90 1.23
C LEU A 9 -1.15 9.28 2.14
N LEU A 10 -0.95 9.27 3.46
CA LEU A 10 -1.98 9.70 4.41
C LEU A 10 -2.26 11.20 4.32
N GLY A 11 -1.22 12.01 4.07
CA GLY A 11 -1.36 13.44 3.82
C GLY A 11 -2.23 13.72 2.59
N GLY A 12 -1.95 13.07 1.45
CA GLY A 12 -2.77 13.19 0.24
C GLY A 12 -4.22 12.77 0.46
N LEU A 13 -4.43 11.70 1.24
CA LEU A 13 -5.77 11.24 1.61
C LEU A 13 -6.54 12.26 2.46
N LEU A 14 -5.86 12.96 3.38
CA LEU A 14 -6.45 14.05 4.17
C LEU A 14 -6.90 15.23 3.29
N PHE A 15 -6.23 15.46 2.15
CA PHE A 15 -6.67 16.41 1.13
C PHE A 15 -7.80 15.88 0.22
N GLY A 16 -8.37 14.72 0.54
CA GLY A 16 -9.43 14.07 -0.24
C GLY A 16 -8.94 13.48 -1.56
N LYS A 17 -7.63 13.45 -1.81
CA LYS A 17 -7.04 12.93 -3.05
C LYS A 17 -6.44 11.56 -2.81
N SER A 18 -7.02 10.55 -3.45
CA SER A 18 -6.43 9.21 -3.47
C SER A 18 -5.21 9.21 -4.38
N LEU A 19 -4.01 9.34 -3.80
CA LEU A 19 -2.75 9.28 -4.54
C LEU A 19 -2.56 7.93 -5.24
N LEU A 20 -3.00 6.83 -4.62
CA LEU A 20 -3.04 5.53 -5.32
C LEU A 20 -4.00 5.57 -6.49
N GLY A 21 -5.15 6.25 -6.35
CA GLY A 21 -6.05 6.50 -7.47
C GLY A 21 -5.31 7.15 -8.61
N TYR A 22 -4.64 8.26 -8.37
CA TYR A 22 -3.92 8.98 -9.42
C TYR A 22 -2.83 8.16 -10.12
N VAL A 23 -2.11 7.30 -9.39
CA VAL A 23 -1.00 6.49 -9.94
C VAL A 23 -1.51 5.22 -10.64
N PHE A 24 -2.57 4.60 -10.13
CA PHE A 24 -3.08 3.32 -10.61
C PHE A 24 -4.40 3.43 -11.38
N ASP A 25 -4.91 4.64 -11.62
CA ASP A 25 -6.13 4.90 -12.40
C ASP A 25 -6.09 4.23 -13.77
N SER A 26 -4.91 4.26 -14.39
CA SER A 26 -4.67 3.67 -15.71
C SER A 26 -4.63 2.14 -15.69
N ALA A 27 -4.42 1.52 -14.52
CA ALA A 27 -4.34 0.06 -14.38
C ALA A 27 -5.67 -0.55 -13.92
N PHE A 28 -6.44 0.15 -13.08
CA PHE A 28 -7.72 -0.32 -12.56
C PHE A 28 -8.72 0.82 -12.46
N LYS A 29 -9.97 0.60 -12.88
CA LYS A 29 -11.07 1.51 -12.58
C LYS A 29 -11.77 1.08 -11.29
N LEU A 30 -11.61 1.87 -10.22
CA LEU A 30 -12.35 1.68 -8.98
C LEU A 30 -13.26 2.87 -8.69
N THR A 31 -14.30 2.63 -7.91
CA THR A 31 -15.11 3.70 -7.33
C THR A 31 -14.26 4.61 -6.42
N ASP A 32 -14.66 5.88 -6.27
CA ASP A 32 -13.99 6.84 -5.39
C ASP A 32 -13.85 6.33 -3.94
N GLU A 33 -14.87 5.61 -3.46
CA GLU A 33 -14.84 5.00 -2.13
C GLU A 33 -13.81 3.85 -2.06
N GLY A 34 -13.70 3.05 -3.12
CA GLY A 34 -12.69 2.00 -3.26
C GLY A 34 -11.28 2.57 -3.20
N TRP A 35 -11.04 3.66 -3.93
CA TRP A 35 -9.77 4.39 -3.93
C TRP A 35 -9.42 4.97 -2.55
N ARG A 36 -10.39 5.55 -1.85
CA ARG A 36 -10.18 6.09 -0.50
C ARG A 36 -9.79 4.99 0.50
N LYS A 37 -10.50 3.86 0.48
CA LYS A 37 -10.21 2.69 1.33
C LYS A 37 -8.86 2.07 1.00
N LEU A 38 -8.53 1.95 -0.29
CA LEU A 38 -7.26 1.39 -0.73
C LEU A 38 -6.09 2.27 -0.28
N THR A 39 -6.17 3.59 -0.52
CA THR A 39 -5.15 4.54 -0.06
C THR A 39 -4.98 4.50 1.46
N PHE A 40 -6.07 4.39 2.23
CA PHE A 40 -5.98 4.24 3.68
C PHE A 40 -5.23 2.96 4.10
N ARG A 41 -5.59 1.80 3.52
CA ARG A 41 -4.93 0.52 3.83
C ARG A 41 -3.45 0.53 3.47
N TRP A 42 -3.10 1.12 2.33
CA TRP A 42 -1.70 1.31 1.92
C TRP A 42 -0.97 2.27 2.86
N GLY A 43 -1.58 3.38 3.26
CA GLY A 43 -1.01 4.29 4.25
C GLY A 43 -0.68 3.57 5.56
N VAL A 44 -1.63 2.81 6.11
CA VAL A 44 -1.41 1.99 7.31
C VAL A 44 -0.29 0.96 7.10
N PHE A 45 -0.26 0.29 5.95
CA PHE A 45 0.79 -0.67 5.61
C PHE A 45 2.20 -0.06 5.60
N PHE A 46 2.35 1.15 5.05
CA PHE A 46 3.63 1.87 5.09
C PHE A 46 4.05 2.23 6.52
N PHE A 47 3.11 2.58 7.39
CA PHE A 47 3.40 2.78 8.82
C PHE A 47 3.81 1.49 9.52
N VAL A 48 3.15 0.37 9.22
CA VAL A 48 3.55 -0.95 9.74
C VAL A 48 4.97 -1.30 9.27
N LEU A 49 5.29 -1.10 7.99
CA LEU A 49 6.66 -1.30 7.48
C LEU A 49 7.67 -0.35 8.12
N ALA A 50 7.28 0.87 8.45
CA ALA A 50 8.14 1.81 9.17
C ALA A 50 8.45 1.32 10.59
N ILE A 51 7.44 0.86 11.33
CA ILE A 51 7.62 0.27 12.67
C ILE A 51 8.50 -0.96 12.60
N ILE A 52 8.21 -1.88 11.68
CA ILE A 52 9.02 -3.09 11.48
C ILE A 52 10.46 -2.71 11.15
N ASN A 53 10.67 -1.76 10.24
CA ASN A 53 12.01 -1.30 9.89
C ASN A 53 12.75 -0.71 11.10
N GLU A 54 12.09 0.09 11.93
CA GLU A 54 12.69 0.68 13.14
C GLU A 54 13.09 -0.41 14.14
N VAL A 55 12.20 -1.39 14.38
CA VAL A 55 12.47 -2.53 15.26
C VAL A 55 13.65 -3.36 14.74
N VAL A 56 13.66 -3.68 13.44
CA VAL A 56 14.72 -4.47 12.82
C VAL A 56 16.06 -3.75 12.90
N TRP A 57 16.08 -2.47 12.53
CA TRP A 57 17.29 -1.64 12.59
C TRP A 57 17.82 -1.47 14.01
N ARG A 58 16.94 -1.34 15.00
CA ARG A 58 17.35 -1.08 16.39
C ARG A 58 17.74 -2.34 17.17
N SER A 59 17.19 -3.48 16.81
CA SER A 59 17.28 -4.71 17.61
C SER A 59 18.17 -5.79 16.98
N PHE A 60 18.48 -5.69 15.68
CA PHE A 60 19.22 -6.72 14.93
C PHE A 60 20.48 -6.17 14.28
N SER A 61 21.38 -7.06 13.86
CA SER A 61 22.62 -6.71 13.16
C SER A 61 22.36 -6.18 11.75
N THR A 62 23.34 -5.46 11.20
CA THR A 62 23.30 -4.93 9.84
C THR A 62 23.06 -6.05 8.81
N ASP A 63 23.69 -7.21 8.97
CA ASP A 63 23.52 -8.35 8.06
C ASP A 63 22.06 -8.84 8.04
N PHE A 64 21.44 -8.98 9.22
CA PHE A 64 20.03 -9.34 9.30
C PHE A 64 19.14 -8.25 8.70
N TRP A 65 19.42 -6.97 8.94
CA TRP A 65 18.66 -5.86 8.37
C TRP A 65 18.71 -5.83 6.83
N VAL A 66 19.88 -6.10 6.23
CA VAL A 66 20.01 -6.21 4.77
C VAL A 66 19.22 -7.41 4.25
N SER A 67 19.38 -8.59 4.85
CA SER A 67 18.62 -9.79 4.46
C SER A 67 17.11 -9.59 4.61
N PHE A 68 16.66 -8.92 5.68
CA PHE A 68 15.26 -8.60 5.89
C PHE A 68 14.71 -7.66 4.81
N LYS A 69 15.51 -6.68 4.37
CA LYS A 69 15.10 -5.79 3.27
C LYS A 69 14.95 -6.52 1.95
N VAL A 70 15.90 -7.40 1.62
CA VAL A 70 15.91 -8.12 0.34
C VAL A 70 14.85 -9.23 0.32
N PHE A 71 14.78 -10.03 1.38
CA PHE A 71 13.95 -11.24 1.42
C PHE A 71 12.68 -11.11 2.26
N GLY A 72 12.61 -10.18 3.21
CA GLY A 72 11.44 -9.99 4.08
C GLY A 72 10.40 -9.04 3.49
N ILE A 73 10.83 -7.91 2.92
CA ILE A 73 9.90 -6.90 2.37
C ILE A 73 9.10 -7.46 1.19
N MET A 74 9.72 -8.24 0.31
CA MET A 74 9.08 -8.86 -0.85
C MET A 74 7.85 -9.72 -0.49
N PRO A 75 7.95 -10.77 0.35
CA PRO A 75 6.81 -11.58 0.75
C PRO A 75 5.78 -10.80 1.57
N ILE A 76 6.21 -9.87 2.43
CA ILE A 76 5.28 -9.00 3.19
C ILE A 76 4.42 -8.17 2.22
N THR A 77 5.06 -7.58 1.22
CA THR A 77 4.37 -6.77 0.20
C THR A 77 3.45 -7.65 -0.63
N LEU A 78 3.90 -8.84 -1.04
CA LEU A 78 3.09 -9.77 -1.82
C LEU A 78 1.86 -10.27 -1.06
N VAL A 79 2.00 -10.65 0.21
CA VAL A 79 0.85 -11.01 1.06
C VAL A 79 -0.09 -9.81 1.18
N PHE A 80 0.44 -8.62 1.41
CA PHE A 80 -0.38 -7.41 1.52
C PHE A 80 -1.14 -7.13 0.22
N THR A 81 -0.51 -7.17 -0.95
CA THR A 81 -1.18 -6.93 -2.23
C THR A 81 -2.25 -7.98 -2.50
N LEU A 82 -2.01 -9.25 -2.19
CA LEU A 82 -3.02 -10.30 -2.27
C LEU A 82 -4.24 -10.00 -1.39
N THR A 83 -4.04 -9.47 -0.18
CA THR A 83 -5.17 -9.06 0.70
C THR A 83 -5.94 -7.83 0.21
N GLN A 84 -5.41 -7.10 -0.77
CA GLN A 84 -6.11 -5.99 -1.43
C GLN A 84 -6.98 -6.47 -2.59
N LEU A 85 -6.70 -7.62 -3.20
CA LEU A 85 -7.46 -8.14 -4.34
C LEU A 85 -8.98 -8.22 -4.09
N PRO A 86 -9.48 -8.72 -2.94
CA PRO A 86 -10.93 -8.77 -2.70
C PRO A 86 -11.56 -7.38 -2.60
N LEU A 87 -10.82 -6.41 -2.05
CA LEU A 87 -11.29 -5.02 -1.94
C LEU A 87 -11.34 -4.35 -3.31
N ILE A 88 -10.35 -4.62 -4.15
CA ILE A 88 -10.32 -4.17 -5.54
C ILE A 88 -11.49 -4.78 -6.29
N GLN A 89 -11.67 -6.11 -6.26
CA GLN A 89 -12.80 -6.78 -6.93
C GLN A 89 -14.16 -6.25 -6.48
N LYS A 90 -14.33 -5.99 -5.17
CA LYS A 90 -15.60 -5.47 -4.62
C LYS A 90 -15.93 -4.05 -5.08
N HIS A 91 -14.93 -3.22 -5.37
CA HIS A 91 -15.11 -1.81 -5.75
C HIS A 91 -14.65 -1.52 -7.18
N ALA A 92 -14.27 -2.56 -7.92
CA ALA A 92 -13.94 -2.48 -9.33
C ALA A 92 -15.20 -2.07 -10.08
N ILE A 93 -15.06 -1.05 -10.92
CA ILE A 93 -16.09 -0.69 -11.86
C ILE A 93 -15.98 -1.74 -12.95
N VAL A 94 -16.87 -2.74 -12.92
CA VAL A 94 -17.10 -3.59 -14.08
C VAL A 94 -17.64 -2.64 -15.14
N GLU A 95 -16.81 -2.25 -16.10
CA GLU A 95 -17.37 -1.80 -17.37
C GLU A 95 -18.07 -3.04 -17.92
N GLU A 96 -19.41 -3.03 -17.84
CA GLU A 96 -20.26 -3.86 -18.70
C GLU A 96 -19.96 -3.44 -20.15
N GLY A 97 -18.85 -3.99 -20.67
CA GLY A 97 -18.47 -3.89 -22.06
C GLY A 97 -19.23 -4.94 -22.86
N GLU A 98 -20.31 -4.45 -23.46
CA GLU A 98 -20.92 -4.92 -24.73
C GLU A 98 -21.81 -6.18 -24.66
N ALA A 99 -23.12 -5.91 -24.55
CA ALA A 99 -24.19 -6.78 -25.05
C ALA A 99 -24.56 -6.37 -26.49
#